data_AF-A0AAU4RXW6-F1
#
_entry.id   AF-A0AAU4RXW6-F1
#
_cell.length_a   1.000
_cell.length_b   1.000
_cell.length_c   1.000
_cell.angle_alpha   90.00
_cell.angle_beta   90.00
_cell.angle_gamma   90.00
#
_symmetry.space_group_name_H-M   'P 1'
#
loop_
_entity.id
_entity.type
_entity.pdbx_description
1 polymer ?
#
loop_
_entity_poly.entity_id
_entity_poly.type
_entity_poly.pdbx_seq_one_letter_code
_entity_poly.pdbx_strand_id
1 'polypeptide(L)'
;MRPLITLAGAATAAVAAAAALLFNGASTATAEDIPPVAVEDFAYPNADQIYADTGIRLTTGDGNILLADCGATGLIEVWARDRTEAFCFSVRGASGRVAMEVPAVYGIKGNDYKIVADMTVDGTETSYDIDPNSWTAVGESADPEGRDHTLVELRATK
;
A
#
# COMPACT_ATOMS: atom_id res chain seq x y z
N MET A 1 -0.47 -79.30 -19.87
CA MET A 1 -1.86 -79.83 -19.89
C MET A 1 -2.68 -79.05 -18.87
N ARG A 2 -3.87 -78.60 -19.28
CA ARG A 2 -4.91 -77.79 -18.58
C ARG A 2 -5.32 -78.40 -17.21
N PRO A 3 -6.15 -77.77 -16.34
CA PRO A 3 -6.89 -76.47 -16.41
C PRO A 3 -6.71 -75.61 -15.11
N LEU A 4 -7.07 -74.33 -14.94
CA LEU A 4 -8.24 -73.46 -15.21
C LEU A 4 -9.55 -73.87 -14.49
N ILE A 5 -9.78 -73.36 -13.26
CA ILE A 5 -11.13 -73.28 -12.65
C ILE A 5 -11.29 -71.95 -11.90
N THR A 6 -12.42 -71.32 -12.19
CA THR A 6 -12.94 -69.99 -11.83
C THR A 6 -13.82 -70.04 -10.56
N LEU A 7 -14.43 -68.89 -10.20
CA LEU A 7 -15.51 -68.56 -9.24
C LEU A 7 -15.01 -67.82 -7.97
N ALA A 8 -15.26 -66.52 -7.76
CA ALA A 8 -16.50 -65.72 -7.69
C ALA A 8 -17.26 -65.84 -6.36
N GLY A 9 -17.32 -64.73 -5.62
CA GLY A 9 -18.45 -64.34 -4.77
C GLY A 9 -18.24 -64.39 -3.25
N ALA A 10 -18.26 -63.22 -2.59
CA ALA A 10 -19.28 -62.82 -1.61
C ALA A 10 -18.81 -61.60 -0.79
N ALA A 11 -19.61 -60.54 -0.81
CA ALA A 11 -19.45 -59.35 0.03
C ALA A 11 -20.16 -59.56 1.39
N THR A 12 -19.53 -59.12 2.48
CA THR A 12 -20.22 -58.80 3.75
C THR A 12 -19.53 -57.62 4.43
N ALA A 13 -20.34 -56.66 4.86
CA ALA A 13 -19.97 -55.37 5.39
C ALA A 13 -19.77 -55.35 6.92
N ALA A 14 -18.87 -54.44 7.35
CA ALA A 14 -18.86 -53.58 8.54
C ALA A 14 -19.19 -54.14 9.94
N VAL A 15 -18.27 -53.97 10.90
CA VAL A 15 -18.51 -53.28 12.20
C VAL A 15 -17.17 -52.73 12.76
N ALA A 16 -17.19 -51.52 13.31
CA ALA A 16 -16.09 -50.81 13.96
C ALA A 16 -15.83 -51.24 15.42
N ALA A 17 -14.59 -51.12 15.92
CA ALA A 17 -14.27 -50.79 17.32
C ALA A 17 -12.76 -50.49 17.50
N ALA A 18 -12.47 -49.43 18.25
CA ALA A 18 -11.15 -48.88 18.57
C ALA A 18 -10.55 -49.49 19.85
N ALA A 19 -9.22 -49.60 19.92
CA ALA A 19 -8.35 -49.50 21.12
C ALA A 19 -6.89 -49.75 20.68
N ALA A 20 -6.06 -48.73 20.50
CA ALA A 20 -5.25 -48.04 21.53
C ALA A 20 -3.94 -48.78 21.91
N LEU A 21 -2.85 -48.14 21.45
CA LEU A 21 -1.55 -47.94 22.11
C LEU A 21 -0.60 -49.14 22.21
N LEU A 22 0.61 -48.94 21.67
CA LEU A 22 1.91 -49.03 22.36
C LEU A 22 3.02 -49.07 21.31
N PHE A 23 3.54 -47.92 20.84
CA PHE A 23 4.87 -47.91 20.21
C PHE A 23 5.60 -46.59 20.49
N ASN A 24 6.68 -46.75 21.25
CA ASN A 24 7.83 -45.89 21.53
C ASN A 24 7.81 -44.48 20.93
N GLY A 25 7.79 -43.50 21.83
CA GLY A 25 8.30 -42.17 21.58
C GLY A 25 9.79 -42.21 21.23
N ALA A 26 10.07 -42.09 19.94
CA ALA A 26 11.21 -41.33 19.46
C ALA A 26 10.62 -40.19 18.65
N SER A 27 10.29 -39.08 19.32
CA SER A 27 9.93 -37.83 18.66
C SER A 27 11.17 -37.35 17.91
N THR A 28 11.28 -37.70 16.63
CA THR A 28 12.06 -36.91 15.69
C THR A 28 11.38 -35.55 15.65
N ALA A 29 12.04 -34.53 16.19
CA ALA A 29 11.62 -33.15 16.00
C ALA A 29 11.57 -32.89 14.49
N THR A 30 10.36 -32.90 13.93
CA THR A 30 10.10 -32.30 12.62
C THR A 30 10.56 -30.86 12.73
N ALA A 31 11.48 -30.45 11.85
CA ALA A 31 11.82 -29.05 11.67
C ALA A 31 10.49 -28.30 11.53
N GLU A 32 10.22 -27.40 12.47
CA GLU A 32 9.03 -26.55 12.45
C GLU A 32 9.00 -25.88 11.07
N ASP A 33 8.03 -26.27 10.25
CA ASP A 33 7.71 -25.62 8.98
C ASP A 33 7.12 -24.26 9.35
N ILE A 34 8.02 -23.29 9.62
CA ILE A 34 7.62 -21.92 9.90
C ILE A 34 6.98 -21.41 8.61
N PRO A 35 5.68 -21.07 8.62
CA PRO A 35 5.03 -20.52 7.45
C PRO A 35 5.80 -19.28 6.98
N PRO A 36 5.97 -19.08 5.67
CA PRO A 36 6.69 -17.91 5.17
C PRO A 36 6.04 -16.65 5.73
N VAL A 37 6.84 -15.84 6.43
CA VAL A 37 6.41 -14.53 6.90
C VAL A 37 6.22 -13.61 5.70
N ALA A 38 5.06 -12.96 5.59
CA ALA A 38 4.88 -11.89 4.63
C ALA A 38 5.66 -10.67 5.14
N VAL A 39 6.75 -10.32 4.45
CA VAL A 39 7.47 -9.07 4.69
C VAL A 39 6.77 -8.01 3.85
N GLU A 40 6.11 -7.06 4.51
CA GLU A 40 5.56 -5.89 3.83
C GLU A 40 6.66 -4.83 3.70
N ASP A 41 7.01 -4.49 2.47
CA ASP A 41 8.06 -3.52 2.13
C ASP A 41 7.51 -2.08 2.01
N PHE A 42 6.20 -1.90 2.19
CA PHE A 42 5.47 -0.64 2.05
C PHE A 42 5.67 0.04 0.69
N ALA A 43 6.08 -0.72 -0.33
CA ALA A 43 6.28 -0.21 -1.67
C ALA A 43 4.95 0.32 -2.23
N TYR A 44 5.02 1.47 -2.89
CA TYR A 44 3.83 2.04 -3.48
C TYR A 44 3.34 1.18 -4.66
N PRO A 45 2.04 0.84 -4.75
CA PRO A 45 1.52 0.00 -5.83
C PRO A 45 1.76 0.60 -7.22
N ASN A 46 2.33 -0.20 -8.13
CA ASN A 46 2.59 0.19 -9.53
C ASN A 46 3.48 1.44 -9.69
N ALA A 47 4.38 1.71 -8.75
CA ALA A 47 5.25 2.90 -8.74
C ALA A 47 5.98 3.16 -10.06
N ASP A 48 6.58 2.14 -10.68
CA ASP A 48 7.31 2.28 -11.95
C ASP A 48 6.39 2.68 -13.11
N GLN A 49 5.19 2.11 -13.16
CA GLN A 49 4.20 2.46 -14.19
C GLN A 49 3.69 3.88 -13.97
N ILE A 50 3.38 4.25 -12.73
CA ILE A 50 2.96 5.61 -12.40
C ILE A 50 4.05 6.61 -12.79
N TYR A 51 5.32 6.30 -12.52
CA TYR A 51 6.42 7.15 -12.93
C TYR A 51 6.54 7.26 -14.47
N ALA A 52 6.37 6.15 -15.20
CA ALA A 52 6.38 6.19 -16.66
C ALA A 52 5.23 7.03 -17.25
N ASP A 53 4.03 6.91 -16.67
CA ASP A 53 2.81 7.55 -17.19
C ASP A 53 2.70 9.00 -16.76
N THR A 54 3.15 9.33 -15.55
CA THR A 54 2.95 10.64 -14.92
C THR A 54 4.25 11.39 -14.66
N GLY A 55 5.41 10.73 -14.62
CA GLY A 55 6.68 11.39 -14.31
C GLY A 55 6.86 11.77 -12.83
N ILE A 56 5.94 11.41 -11.93
CA ILE A 56 6.14 11.54 -10.48
C ILE A 56 6.51 10.21 -9.85
N ARG A 57 7.37 10.25 -8.83
CA ARG A 57 7.76 9.04 -8.09
C ARG A 57 6.90 8.93 -6.86
N LEU A 58 6.16 7.83 -6.74
CA LEU A 58 5.53 7.41 -5.48
C LEU A 58 6.37 6.25 -4.94
N THR A 59 6.94 6.40 -3.76
CA THR A 59 7.99 5.48 -3.28
C THR A 59 7.44 4.49 -2.27
N THR A 60 6.94 4.99 -1.14
CA THR A 60 6.38 4.17 -0.06
C THR A 60 5.06 4.73 0.45
N GLY A 61 4.26 3.90 1.09
CA GLY A 61 3.02 4.34 1.71
C GLY A 61 2.38 3.22 2.53
N ASP A 62 1.37 3.58 3.32
CA ASP A 62 0.62 2.63 4.15
C ASP A 62 -0.66 2.10 3.45
N GLY A 63 -0.81 2.38 2.16
CA GLY A 63 -1.97 1.98 1.36
C GLY A 63 -3.25 2.80 1.61
N ASN A 64 -3.22 3.77 2.54
CA ASN A 64 -4.38 4.59 2.86
C ASN A 64 -4.41 5.93 2.10
N ILE A 65 -3.30 6.36 1.49
CA ILE A 65 -3.29 7.46 0.53
C ILE A 65 -2.89 6.93 -0.85
N LEU A 66 -3.80 7.02 -1.82
CA LEU A 66 -3.60 6.48 -3.16
C LEU A 66 -3.90 7.52 -4.25
N LEU A 67 -3.08 7.51 -5.30
CA LEU A 67 -3.25 8.28 -6.52
C LEU A 67 -4.59 7.87 -7.15
N ALA A 68 -5.34 8.87 -7.57
CA ALA A 68 -6.67 8.72 -8.13
C ALA A 68 -6.83 9.66 -9.32
N ASP A 69 -7.79 9.34 -10.19
CA ASP A 69 -8.18 10.26 -11.25
C ASP A 69 -8.79 11.53 -10.64
N CYS A 70 -8.36 12.69 -11.14
CA CYS A 70 -8.91 13.97 -10.73
C CYS A 70 -10.35 14.16 -11.21
N GLY A 71 -11.12 14.99 -10.49
CA GLY A 71 -12.50 15.36 -10.84
C GLY A 71 -13.57 14.73 -9.94
N ALA A 72 -13.23 13.74 -9.13
CA ALA A 72 -14.10 13.31 -8.04
C ALA A 72 -14.03 14.26 -6.83
N THR A 73 -15.05 14.23 -5.98
CA THR A 73 -15.06 14.98 -4.72
C THR A 73 -14.24 14.28 -3.64
N GLY A 74 -13.77 15.04 -2.63
CA GLY A 74 -13.07 14.47 -1.47
C GLY A 74 -11.61 14.06 -1.72
N LEU A 75 -11.02 14.49 -2.84
CA LEU A 75 -9.62 14.26 -3.16
C LEU A 75 -8.74 15.39 -2.62
N ILE A 76 -7.51 15.05 -2.26
CA ILE A 76 -6.41 16.02 -2.10
C ILE A 76 -5.91 16.33 -3.51
N GLU A 77 -5.77 17.60 -3.88
CA GLU A 77 -5.23 18.00 -5.18
C GLU A 77 -3.88 18.69 -4.99
N VAL A 78 -2.82 18.15 -5.60
CA VAL A 78 -1.45 18.68 -5.54
C VAL A 78 -1.12 19.35 -6.88
N TRP A 79 -0.81 20.65 -6.84
CA TRP A 79 -0.57 21.47 -8.03
C TRP A 79 0.90 21.86 -8.16
N ALA A 80 1.48 21.53 -9.31
CA ALA A 80 2.89 21.78 -9.64
C ALA A 80 3.02 22.62 -10.91
N ARG A 81 4.06 23.47 -11.00
CA ARG A 81 4.18 24.48 -12.07
C ARG A 81 4.28 23.93 -13.48
N ASP A 82 5.06 22.88 -13.66
CA ASP A 82 5.30 22.30 -14.99
C ASP A 82 4.20 21.32 -15.41
N ARG A 83 3.02 21.40 -14.78
CA ARG A 83 1.90 20.48 -14.97
C ARG A 83 0.63 21.28 -15.30
N THR A 84 -0.11 20.81 -16.30
CA THR A 84 -1.42 21.37 -16.66
C THR A 84 -2.54 20.85 -15.76
N GLU A 85 -2.32 19.71 -15.11
CA GLU A 85 -3.28 19.01 -14.26
C GLU A 85 -2.65 18.71 -12.90
N ALA A 86 -3.49 18.67 -11.87
CA ALA A 86 -3.09 18.28 -10.54
C ALA A 86 -2.82 16.77 -10.43
N PHE A 87 -2.08 16.38 -9.40
CA PHE A 87 -2.07 15.00 -8.93
C PHE A 87 -3.10 14.87 -7.82
N CYS A 88 -4.07 13.95 -8.00
CA CYS A 88 -5.14 13.78 -7.03
C CYS A 88 -4.94 12.53 -6.18
N PHE A 89 -5.16 12.66 -4.88
CA PHE A 89 -5.00 11.57 -3.92
C PHE A 89 -6.30 11.34 -3.15
N SER A 90 -6.69 10.08 -3.06
CA SER A 90 -7.77 9.61 -2.19
C SER A 90 -7.19 9.18 -0.84
N VAL A 91 -7.91 9.47 0.24
CA VAL A 91 -7.58 9.01 1.59
C VAL A 91 -8.62 8.00 2.05
N ARG A 92 -8.16 6.88 2.63
CA ARG A 92 -8.98 5.80 3.16
C ARG A 92 -8.69 5.63 4.66
N GLY A 93 -9.67 5.11 5.41
CA GLY A 93 -9.52 4.87 6.83
C GLY A 93 -9.50 6.15 7.68
N ALA A 94 -8.95 6.04 8.90
CA ALA A 94 -8.87 7.18 9.83
C ALA A 94 -7.62 8.05 9.61
N SER A 95 -6.58 7.47 9.00
CA SER A 95 -5.30 8.12 8.73
C SER A 95 -4.61 7.46 7.55
N GLY A 96 -3.67 8.17 6.93
CA GLY A 96 -2.82 7.59 5.89
C GLY A 96 -1.53 8.36 5.68
N ARG A 97 -0.57 7.71 5.01
CA ARG A 97 0.69 8.35 4.58
C ARG A 97 1.18 7.84 3.23
N VAL A 98 1.77 8.73 2.45
CA VAL A 98 2.45 8.41 1.19
C VAL A 98 3.67 9.30 1.01
N ALA A 99 4.81 8.68 0.72
CA ALA A 99 6.06 9.34 0.37
C ALA A 99 6.20 9.40 -1.15
N MET A 100 6.67 10.54 -1.66
CA MET A 100 6.73 10.85 -3.08
C MET A 100 7.88 11.79 -3.45
N GLU A 101 8.01 12.09 -4.73
CA GLU A 101 8.84 13.18 -5.24
C GLU A 101 8.04 13.91 -6.32
N VAL A 102 7.48 15.07 -5.95
CA VAL A 102 6.77 15.96 -6.87
C VAL A 102 7.43 17.34 -6.81
N PRO A 103 8.21 17.74 -7.83
CA PRO A 103 8.91 19.01 -7.84
C PRO A 103 7.97 20.20 -8.09
N ALA A 104 8.42 21.39 -7.69
CA ALA A 104 7.78 22.67 -7.97
C ALA A 104 6.27 22.71 -7.61
N VAL A 105 5.92 22.12 -6.47
CA VAL A 105 4.55 22.17 -5.94
C VAL A 105 4.31 23.56 -5.34
N TYR A 106 3.27 24.23 -5.80
CA TYR A 106 2.99 25.63 -5.44
C TYR A 106 1.65 25.80 -4.71
N GLY A 107 0.82 24.76 -4.69
CA GLY A 107 -0.50 24.80 -4.06
C GLY A 107 -1.05 23.40 -3.80
N ILE A 108 -1.73 23.25 -2.68
CA ILE A 108 -2.44 22.02 -2.34
C ILE A 108 -3.86 22.38 -1.94
N LYS A 109 -4.83 21.66 -2.48
CA LYS A 109 -6.22 21.73 -2.03
C LYS A 109 -6.50 20.54 -1.12
N GLY A 110 -6.85 20.83 0.12
CA GLY A 110 -7.21 19.82 1.11
C GLY A 110 -8.60 19.22 0.87
N ASN A 111 -8.82 18.05 1.46
CA ASN A 111 -10.16 17.45 1.59
C ASN A 111 -10.65 17.57 3.05
N ASP A 112 -11.51 16.67 3.50
CA ASP A 112 -12.09 16.66 4.85
C ASP A 112 -11.21 15.98 5.92
N TYR A 113 -9.91 15.82 5.64
CA TYR A 113 -8.88 15.39 6.59
C TYR A 113 -8.01 16.57 7.03
N LYS A 114 -7.40 16.45 8.19
CA LYS A 114 -6.23 17.26 8.56
C LYS A 114 -5.04 16.70 7.80
N ILE A 115 -4.42 17.53 6.98
CA ILE A 115 -3.32 17.11 6.10
C ILE A 115 -2.06 17.90 6.45
N VAL A 116 -0.95 17.19 6.54
CA VAL A 116 0.39 17.78 6.59
C VAL A 116 1.13 17.39 5.33
N ALA A 117 1.70 18.38 4.66
CA ALA A 117 2.56 18.20 3.49
C ALA A 117 4.01 18.52 3.89
N ASP A 118 4.86 17.50 3.86
CA ASP A 118 6.29 17.66 4.08
C ASP A 118 6.97 17.86 2.74
N MET A 119 7.77 18.93 2.63
CA MET A 119 8.43 19.36 1.41
C MET A 119 9.91 19.61 1.68
N THR A 120 10.71 19.59 0.62
CA THR A 120 12.13 19.93 0.68
C THR A 120 12.47 21.07 -0.26
N VAL A 121 13.31 21.99 0.21
CA VAL A 121 13.93 23.07 -0.58
C VAL A 121 15.39 23.16 -0.21
N ASP A 122 16.28 23.19 -1.21
CA ASP A 122 17.74 23.24 -1.01
C ASP A 122 18.28 22.17 0.00
N GLY A 123 17.67 20.99 0.02
CA GLY A 123 18.03 19.90 0.94
C GLY A 123 17.54 20.07 2.39
N THR A 124 16.73 21.09 2.67
CA THR A 124 16.11 21.33 3.97
C THR A 124 14.63 20.97 3.94
N GLU A 125 14.15 20.27 4.96
CA GLU A 125 12.73 19.94 5.12
C GLU A 125 11.93 21.11 5.70
N THR A 126 10.71 21.27 5.20
CA THR A 126 9.68 22.18 5.72
C THR A 126 8.33 21.50 5.66
N SER A 127 7.43 21.85 6.57
CA SER A 127 6.08 21.27 6.63
C SER A 127 5.02 22.35 6.49
N TYR A 128 3.94 22.03 5.80
CA TYR A 128 2.77 22.88 5.66
C TYR A 128 1.53 22.16 6.18
N ASP A 129 0.78 22.82 7.05
CA ASP A 129 -0.58 22.41 7.39
C ASP A 129 -1.51 22.82 6.25
N ILE A 130 -2.24 21.87 5.69
CA ILE A 130 -3.16 22.12 4.57
C ILE A 130 -4.58 22.30 5.11
N ASP A 131 -5.20 23.41 4.71
CA ASP A 131 -6.53 23.79 5.15
C ASP A 131 -7.58 22.79 4.63
N PRO A 132 -8.42 22.22 5.52
CA PRO A 132 -9.46 21.28 5.11
C PRO A 132 -10.45 21.92 4.14
N ASN A 133 -10.76 21.22 3.04
CA ASN A 133 -11.68 21.64 1.98
C ASN A 133 -11.35 23.00 1.34
N SER A 134 -10.11 23.47 1.45
CA SER A 134 -9.67 24.77 0.95
C SER A 134 -8.31 24.67 0.26
N TRP A 135 -7.95 25.75 -0.43
CA TRP A 135 -6.65 25.94 -1.02
C TRP A 135 -5.65 26.48 0.01
N THR A 136 -4.47 25.88 0.03
CA THR A 136 -3.32 26.34 0.79
C THR A 136 -2.15 26.61 -0.16
N ALA A 137 -1.57 27.80 -0.05
CA ALA A 137 -0.33 28.14 -0.74
C ALA A 137 0.84 27.39 -0.08
N VAL A 138 1.67 26.73 -0.89
CA VAL A 138 2.86 26.00 -0.43
C VAL A 138 4.01 26.25 -1.40
N GLY A 139 5.21 25.79 -1.05
CA GLY A 139 6.40 25.95 -1.88
C GLY A 139 6.65 27.41 -2.25
N GLU A 140 6.94 27.66 -3.53
CA GLU A 140 7.26 29.03 -4.01
C GLU A 140 6.16 30.06 -3.70
N SER A 141 4.89 29.65 -3.60
CA SER A 141 3.78 30.58 -3.35
C SER A 141 3.74 31.05 -1.90
N ALA A 142 4.37 30.29 -1.00
CA ALA A 142 4.47 30.59 0.43
C ALA A 142 5.90 30.93 0.86
N ASP A 143 6.89 30.70 0.01
CA ASP A 143 8.29 31.07 0.23
C ASP A 143 8.53 32.53 -0.20
N PRO A 144 8.95 33.43 0.70
CA PRO A 144 9.29 34.82 0.35
C PRO A 144 10.39 34.95 -0.71
N GLU A 145 11.25 33.94 -0.85
CA GLU A 145 12.31 33.88 -1.85
C GLU A 145 11.83 33.29 -3.19
N GLY A 146 10.59 32.76 -3.24
CA GLY A 146 9.99 32.21 -4.45
C GLY A 146 10.69 30.97 -4.99
N ARG A 147 11.27 30.14 -4.11
CA ARG A 147 12.00 28.92 -4.51
C ARG A 147 11.06 27.76 -4.75
N ASP A 148 11.48 26.84 -5.62
CA ASP A 148 10.76 25.60 -5.88
C ASP A 148 10.97 24.60 -4.73
N HIS A 149 9.85 24.09 -4.21
CA HIS A 149 9.87 23.04 -3.19
C HIS A 149 9.40 21.73 -3.81
N THR A 150 10.03 20.64 -3.41
CA THR A 150 9.63 19.28 -3.80
C THR A 150 8.77 18.68 -2.68
N LEU A 151 7.56 18.24 -2.99
CA LEU A 151 6.72 17.50 -2.05
C LEU A 151 7.30 16.10 -1.86
N VAL A 152 7.56 15.74 -0.60
CA VAL A 152 8.19 14.46 -0.24
C VAL A 152 7.27 13.52 0.55
N GLU A 153 6.31 14.05 1.30
CA GLU A 153 5.32 13.23 1.99
C GLU A 153 3.98 13.96 2.17
N LEU A 154 2.88 13.21 2.06
CA LEU A 154 1.58 13.60 2.57
C LEU A 154 1.18 12.70 3.73
N ARG A 155 0.69 13.32 4.81
CA ARG A 155 0.05 12.64 5.94
C ARG A 155 -1.35 13.18 6.12
N ALA A 156 -2.32 12.29 6.33
CA ALA A 156 -3.71 12.66 6.57
C ALA A 156 -4.24 11.99 7.83
N THR A 157 -5.08 12.69 8.59
CA THR A 157 -5.81 12.15 9.76
C THR A 157 -7.19 12.81 9.88
N LYS A 158 -8.16 12.09 10.41
CA LYS A 158 -9.43 12.67 10.85
C LYS A 158 -9.28 13.58 12.09
#